data_AF-A0A2E7QME6-F1
#
_entry.id   AF-A0A2E7QME6-F1
#
_cell.length_a   1.000
_cell.length_b   1.000
_cell.length_c   1.000
_cell.angle_alpha   90.00
_cell.angle_beta   90.00
_cell.angle_gamma   90.00
#
_symmetry.space_group_name_H-M   'P 1'
#
loop_
_entity.id
_entity.type
_entity.pdbx_description
1 polymer ?
#
loop_
_entity_poly.entity_id
_entity_poly.type
_entity_poly.pdbx_seq_one_letter_code
_entity_poly.pdbx_strand_id
1 'polypeptide(L)'
;DHTDISIETIHHYSVDTRDPYKEKTAKKNKRDEEPERLFQRRNKPLPKRVDAFPELKDFYNEFDELEITDKDRAAYEKLLKGLSAEEKALLKEERNFYKVDLKNLGGLVMPVVLKVTFEDGSTKEYRLPAQIWRRNPEAVSKLLITEKKIIKLELDPHREIADVDIENNYYPRRIRENKFRLNKPTRPGNPLRDKKKADEKAKREAEKKKQEEGKKN
;
A
#
# COMPACT_ATOMS: atom_id res chain seq x y z
N ASP A 1 -29.11 -1.95 -1.90
CA ASP A 1 -27.76 -2.48 -1.65
C ASP A 1 -27.07 -2.77 -2.97
N HIS A 2 -25.75 -2.60 -3.02
CA HIS A 2 -24.89 -2.88 -4.17
C HIS A 2 -23.60 -3.56 -3.70
N THR A 3 -22.80 -4.12 -4.60
CA THR A 3 -21.49 -4.66 -4.23
C THR A 3 -20.47 -3.53 -4.22
N ASP A 4 -19.89 -3.25 -3.05
CA ASP A 4 -18.71 -2.41 -2.90
C ASP A 4 -17.93 -2.92 -1.69
N ILE A 5 -16.82 -3.61 -1.94
CA ILE A 5 -15.94 -4.18 -0.93
C ILE A 5 -14.57 -3.53 -1.09
N SER A 6 -14.03 -3.00 0.00
CA SER A 6 -12.73 -2.35 0.02
C SER A 6 -11.70 -3.10 0.86
N ILE A 7 -10.43 -3.00 0.46
CA ILE A 7 -9.30 -3.36 1.32
C ILE A 7 -8.91 -2.12 2.11
N GLU A 8 -9.17 -2.14 3.42
CA GLU A 8 -8.93 -0.99 4.29
C GLU A 8 -7.47 -0.93 4.76
N THR A 9 -6.98 -2.03 5.33
CA THR A 9 -5.64 -2.07 5.91
C THR A 9 -5.09 -3.49 5.86
N ILE A 10 -3.77 -3.58 5.71
CA ILE A 10 -3.03 -4.83 5.87
C ILE A 10 -2.04 -4.66 7.01
N HIS A 11 -2.21 -5.44 8.06
CA HIS A 11 -1.24 -5.54 9.14
C HIS A 11 -0.30 -6.71 8.86
N HIS A 12 1.00 -6.43 8.82
CA HIS A 12 2.04 -7.44 8.75
C HIS A 12 2.57 -7.72 10.15
N TYR A 13 2.60 -9.00 10.51
CA TYR A 13 3.20 -9.50 11.73
C TYR A 13 4.25 -10.55 11.36
N SER A 14 5.40 -10.48 12.03
CA SER A 14 6.44 -11.50 12.01
C SER A 14 6.56 -12.13 13.40
N VAL A 15 7.15 -13.32 13.46
CA VAL A 15 7.49 -13.94 14.74
C VAL A 15 8.62 -13.14 15.40
N ASP A 16 8.45 -12.75 16.66
CA ASP A 16 9.52 -12.18 17.48
C ASP A 16 10.48 -13.30 17.88
N THR A 17 11.72 -13.23 17.38
CA THR A 17 12.73 -14.26 17.65
C THR A 17 13.25 -14.21 19.09
N ARG A 18 12.97 -13.12 19.81
CA ARG A 18 13.52 -12.78 21.13
C ARG A 18 15.05 -12.79 21.19
N ASP A 19 15.71 -12.83 20.04
CA ASP A 19 17.15 -12.73 19.94
C ASP A 19 17.53 -11.25 20.09
N PRO A 20 18.20 -10.84 21.18
CA PRO A 20 18.54 -9.45 21.40
C PRO A 20 19.46 -8.90 20.31
N TYR A 21 20.30 -9.74 19.70
CA TYR A 21 21.18 -9.33 18.61
C TYR A 21 20.43 -9.02 17.32
N LYS A 22 19.29 -9.66 17.09
CA LYS A 22 18.44 -9.37 15.92
C LYS A 22 17.45 -8.25 16.23
N GLU A 23 16.67 -8.39 17.29
CA GLU A 23 15.54 -7.51 17.59
C GLU A 23 15.98 -6.11 18.01
N LYS A 24 16.98 -5.99 18.91
CA LYS A 24 17.47 -4.66 19.33
C LYS A 24 18.22 -3.97 18.21
N THR A 25 19.03 -4.71 17.44
CA THR A 25 19.72 -4.17 16.27
C THR A 25 18.72 -3.70 15.21
N ALA A 26 17.67 -4.48 14.92
CA ALA A 26 16.63 -4.07 13.98
C ALA A 26 15.88 -2.82 14.45
N LYS A 27 15.56 -2.72 15.75
CA LYS A 27 14.97 -1.50 16.34
C LYS A 27 15.91 -0.31 16.24
N LYS A 28 17.21 -0.52 16.46
CA LYS A 28 18.23 0.52 16.35
C LYS A 28 18.36 1.02 14.92
N ASN A 29 18.49 0.12 13.95
CA ASN A 29 18.52 0.46 12.53
C ASN A 29 17.26 1.22 12.12
N LYS A 30 16.07 0.75 12.54
CA LYS A 30 14.81 1.45 12.28
C LYS A 30 14.79 2.86 12.87
N ARG A 31 15.25 3.05 14.10
CA ARG A 31 15.37 4.37 14.75
C ARG A 31 16.33 5.28 13.98
N ASP A 32 17.45 4.74 13.52
CA ASP A 32 18.49 5.52 12.84
C ASP A 32 18.12 5.83 11.38
N GLU A 33 17.29 4.99 10.74
CA GLU A 33 16.69 5.21 9.41
C GLU A 33 15.50 6.19 9.45
N GLU A 34 14.89 6.44 10.61
CA GLU A 34 13.81 7.41 10.73
C GLU A 34 14.31 8.81 10.29
N PRO A 35 13.54 9.52 9.45
CA PRO A 35 13.95 10.84 9.00
C PRO A 35 14.04 11.82 10.17
N GLU A 36 15.09 12.64 10.21
CA GLU A 36 15.26 13.67 11.22
C GLU A 36 14.01 14.58 11.26
N ARG A 37 13.41 14.72 12.44
CA ARG A 37 12.23 15.57 12.63
C ARG A 37 12.62 17.04 12.49
N LEU A 38 11.69 17.87 12.00
CA LEU A 38 11.96 19.29 11.73
C LEU A 38 12.52 20.04 12.95
N PHE A 39 11.98 19.79 14.16
CA PHE A 39 12.46 20.42 15.39
C PHE A 39 13.85 19.94 15.79
N GLN A 40 14.21 18.67 15.56
CA GLN A 40 15.55 18.14 15.85
C GLN A 40 16.58 18.87 14.99
N ARG A 41 16.30 19.01 13.68
CA ARG A 41 17.14 19.74 12.74
C ARG A 41 17.31 21.22 13.13
N ARG A 42 16.22 21.89 13.53
CA ARG A 42 16.24 23.31 13.92
C ARG A 42 16.90 23.57 15.27
N ASN A 43 16.78 22.63 16.22
CA ASN A 43 17.33 22.78 17.56
C ASN A 43 18.77 22.27 17.68
N LYS A 44 19.27 21.49 16.71
CA LYS A 44 20.65 21.00 16.64
C LYS A 44 21.73 22.08 16.87
N PRO A 45 21.63 23.31 16.32
CA PRO A 45 22.62 24.36 16.56
C PRO A 45 22.40 25.14 17.88
N LEU A 46 21.29 24.93 18.58
CA LEU A 46 21.03 25.65 19.83
C LEU A 46 21.89 25.07 20.96
N PRO A 47 22.57 25.90 21.76
CA PRO A 47 23.40 25.41 22.86
C PRO A 47 22.52 24.75 23.93
N LYS A 48 22.89 23.56 24.40
CA LYS A 48 22.19 22.90 25.51
C LYS A 48 22.86 23.26 26.83
N ARG A 49 22.06 23.36 27.90
CA ARG A 49 22.61 23.67 29.24
C ARG A 49 23.57 22.58 29.73
N VAL A 50 23.32 21.33 29.38
CA VAL A 50 24.20 20.18 29.70
C VAL A 50 25.57 20.26 29.04
N ASP A 51 25.72 21.02 27.94
CA ASP A 51 27.01 21.23 27.28
C ASP A 51 27.88 22.22 28.07
N ALA A 52 27.24 23.22 28.71
CA ALA A 52 27.92 24.23 29.53
C ALA A 52 28.18 23.78 30.97
N PHE A 53 27.33 22.90 31.52
CA PHE A 53 27.41 22.42 32.89
C PHE A 53 27.43 20.89 32.92
N PRO A 54 28.61 20.26 32.93
CA PRO A 54 28.74 18.79 32.95
C PRO A 54 28.07 18.12 34.15
N GLU A 55 27.93 18.83 35.28
CA GLU A 55 27.24 18.35 36.48
C GLU A 55 25.76 18.03 36.25
N LEU A 56 25.16 18.57 35.18
CA LEU A 56 23.78 18.28 34.79
C LEU A 56 23.64 16.99 33.99
N LYS A 57 24.76 16.34 33.61
CA LYS A 57 24.71 15.03 32.95
C LYS A 57 24.36 13.96 33.97
N ASP A 58 23.32 13.21 33.66
CA ASP A 58 22.87 12.03 34.38
C ASP A 58 22.99 10.77 33.52
N PHE A 59 22.59 9.64 34.10
CA PHE A 59 22.55 8.33 33.42
C PHE A 59 21.78 8.36 32.09
N TYR A 60 20.67 9.09 32.00
CA TYR A 60 19.80 9.11 30.83
C TYR A 60 20.38 9.91 29.66
N ASN A 61 21.49 10.64 29.86
CA ASN A 61 22.16 11.35 28.78
C ASN A 61 23.02 10.43 27.88
N GLU A 62 23.56 9.34 28.44
CA GLU A 62 24.45 8.40 27.72
C GLU A 62 23.82 7.01 27.51
N PHE A 63 22.80 6.67 28.29
CA PHE A 63 22.12 5.37 28.20
C PHE A 63 21.36 5.19 26.89
N ASP A 64 21.71 4.15 26.11
CA ASP A 64 20.93 3.70 24.96
C ASP A 64 20.04 2.52 25.35
N GLU A 65 18.72 2.73 25.36
CA GLU A 65 17.72 1.69 25.65
C GLU A 65 17.81 0.46 24.74
N LEU A 66 18.39 0.62 23.53
CA LEU A 66 18.55 -0.42 22.54
C LEU A 66 19.91 -1.11 22.61
N GLU A 67 20.79 -0.75 23.54
CA GLU A 67 22.03 -1.47 23.76
C GLU A 67 21.75 -2.87 24.32
N ILE A 68 22.54 -3.85 23.88
CA ILE A 68 22.38 -5.25 24.30
C ILE A 68 23.05 -5.43 25.66
N THR A 69 22.25 -5.68 26.68
CA THR A 69 22.73 -5.87 28.05
C THR A 69 23.04 -7.34 28.33
N ASP A 70 23.87 -7.61 29.34
CA ASP A 70 24.14 -8.99 29.78
C ASP A 70 22.88 -9.72 30.28
N LYS A 71 21.93 -8.95 30.83
CA LYS A 71 20.61 -9.46 31.21
C LYS A 71 19.83 -10.01 30.01
N ASP A 72 19.91 -9.32 28.87
CA ASP A 72 19.24 -9.77 27.63
C ASP A 72 19.87 -11.06 27.10
N ARG A 73 21.21 -11.17 27.15
CA ARG A 73 21.94 -12.37 26.76
C ARG A 73 21.56 -13.57 27.62
N ALA A 74 21.57 -13.39 28.95
CA ALA A 74 21.19 -14.44 29.88
C ALA A 74 19.73 -14.88 29.71
N ALA A 75 18.81 -13.94 29.43
CA ALA A 75 17.41 -14.26 29.15
C ALA A 75 17.25 -15.08 27.87
N TYR A 76 17.98 -14.72 26.80
CA TYR A 76 17.97 -15.44 25.54
C TYR A 76 18.56 -16.85 25.68
N GLU A 77 19.68 -17.01 26.40
CA GLU A 77 20.24 -18.33 26.69
C GLU A 77 19.27 -19.21 27.48
N LYS A 78 18.58 -18.64 28.47
CA LYS A 78 17.56 -19.36 29.24
C LYS A 78 16.40 -19.81 28.36
N LEU A 79 15.95 -18.96 27.43
CA LEU A 79 14.94 -19.32 26.43
C LEU A 79 15.41 -20.49 25.56
N LEU A 80 16.62 -20.42 25.02
CA LEU A 80 17.18 -21.48 24.18
C LEU A 80 17.37 -22.81 24.92
N LYS A 81 17.67 -22.78 26.22
CA LYS A 81 17.75 -23.99 27.05
C LYS A 81 16.37 -24.62 27.31
N GLY A 82 15.31 -23.81 27.34
CA GLY A 82 13.94 -24.28 27.55
C GLY A 82 13.24 -24.82 26.30
N LEU A 83 13.76 -24.53 25.10
CA LEU A 83 13.16 -24.94 23.83
C LEU A 83 13.68 -26.31 23.37
N SER A 84 12.77 -27.16 22.92
CA SER A 84 13.03 -28.41 22.20
C SER A 84 13.66 -28.16 20.82
N ALA A 85 14.15 -29.23 20.17
CA ALA A 85 14.73 -29.12 18.83
C ALA A 85 13.70 -28.65 17.78
N GLU A 86 12.45 -29.10 17.90
CA GLU A 86 11.35 -28.71 17.01
C GLU A 86 10.98 -27.23 17.19
N GLU A 87 10.89 -26.75 18.43
CA GLU A 87 10.58 -25.34 18.70
C GLU A 87 11.72 -24.41 18.25
N LYS A 88 12.97 -24.86 18.35
CA LYS A 88 14.13 -24.14 17.78
C LYS A 88 14.08 -24.08 16.26
N ALA A 89 13.60 -25.12 15.60
CA ALA A 89 13.41 -25.12 14.16
C ALA A 89 12.29 -24.15 13.77
N LEU A 90 11.17 -24.16 14.50
CA LEU A 90 10.06 -23.22 14.29
C LEU A 90 10.48 -21.76 14.50
N LEU A 91 11.34 -21.47 15.48
CA LEU A 91 11.88 -20.12 15.71
C LEU A 91 12.78 -19.63 14.56
N LYS A 92 13.35 -20.55 13.77
CA LYS A 92 14.13 -20.24 12.57
C LYS A 92 13.24 -20.09 11.32
N GLU A 93 12.02 -20.61 11.34
CA GLU A 93 11.09 -20.44 10.23
C GLU A 93 10.53 -19.00 10.22
N GLU A 94 10.97 -18.21 9.24
CA GLU A 94 10.50 -16.85 9.02
C GLU A 94 9.13 -16.86 8.33
N ARG A 95 8.08 -17.16 9.09
CA ARG A 95 6.69 -17.05 8.61
C ARG A 95 6.19 -15.62 8.75
N ASN A 96 5.49 -15.17 7.71
CA ASN A 96 4.82 -13.88 7.66
C ASN A 96 3.31 -14.05 7.86
N PHE A 97 2.75 -13.21 8.72
CA PHE A 97 1.33 -13.22 9.05
C PHE A 97 0.72 -11.90 8.60
N TYR A 98 -0.26 -11.95 7.72
CA TYR A 98 -0.94 -10.77 7.20
C TYR A 98 -2.40 -10.80 7.61
N LYS A 99 -2.82 -9.82 8.42
CA LYS A 99 -4.23 -9.57 8.70
C LYS A 99 -4.75 -8.57 7.68
N VAL A 100 -5.58 -9.03 6.77
CA VAL A 100 -6.25 -8.22 5.75
C VAL A 100 -7.61 -7.82 6.28
N ASP A 101 -7.81 -6.53 6.48
CA ASP A 101 -9.06 -5.96 6.93
C ASP A 101 -9.87 -5.50 5.71
N LEU A 102 -11.06 -6.09 5.56
CA LEU A 102 -11.98 -5.87 4.46
C LEU A 102 -13.25 -5.22 4.99
N LYS A 103 -13.80 -4.30 4.21
CA LYS A 103 -15.04 -3.61 4.57
C LYS A 103 -16.02 -3.64 3.41
N ASN A 104 -17.26 -4.03 3.70
CA ASN A 104 -18.38 -3.99 2.79
C ASN A 104 -19.08 -2.63 2.93
N LEU A 105 -18.90 -1.76 1.94
CA LEU A 105 -19.47 -0.42 1.87
C LEU A 105 -20.84 -0.43 1.17
N GLY A 106 -21.07 -1.37 0.26
CA GLY A 106 -22.27 -1.42 -0.56
C GLY A 106 -23.47 -2.16 0.06
N GLY A 107 -23.23 -2.91 1.15
CA GLY A 107 -24.24 -3.63 1.91
C GLY A 107 -24.60 -5.01 1.34
N LEU A 108 -24.28 -5.28 0.07
CA LEU A 108 -24.48 -6.61 -0.52
C LEU A 108 -23.31 -7.53 -0.20
N VAL A 109 -23.58 -8.59 0.55
CA VAL A 109 -22.57 -9.58 0.93
C VAL A 109 -22.21 -10.46 -0.27
N MET A 110 -20.94 -10.42 -0.67
CA MET A 110 -20.39 -11.22 -1.78
C MET A 110 -19.17 -12.05 -1.35
N PRO A 111 -18.85 -13.16 -2.05
CA PRO A 111 -17.55 -13.83 -1.93
C PRO A 111 -16.41 -12.86 -2.24
N VAL A 112 -15.24 -13.10 -1.66
CA VAL A 112 -14.06 -12.26 -1.83
C VAL A 112 -12.97 -13.06 -2.52
N VAL A 113 -12.50 -12.59 -3.68
CA VAL A 113 -11.37 -13.16 -4.42
C VAL A 113 -10.17 -12.25 -4.24
N LEU A 114 -9.12 -12.72 -3.56
CA LEU A 114 -7.91 -11.94 -3.34
C LEU A 114 -6.75 -12.50 -4.15
N LYS A 115 -6.11 -11.66 -4.96
CA LYS A 115 -4.83 -11.96 -5.59
C LYS A 115 -3.71 -11.31 -4.82
N VAL A 116 -2.81 -12.15 -4.31
CA VAL A 116 -1.61 -11.75 -3.58
C VAL A 116 -0.43 -11.81 -4.53
N THR A 117 0.36 -10.74 -4.58
CA THR A 117 1.64 -10.67 -5.29
C THR A 117 2.77 -10.60 -4.27
N PHE A 118 3.72 -11.52 -4.38
CA PHE A 118 4.86 -11.65 -3.50
C PHE A 118 6.09 -10.87 -4.02
N GLU A 119 7.08 -10.71 -3.15
CA GLU A 119 8.33 -10.00 -3.46
C GLU A 119 9.16 -10.64 -4.57
N ASP A 120 9.07 -11.96 -4.74
CA ASP A 120 9.72 -12.68 -5.83
C ASP A 120 8.96 -12.59 -7.17
N GLY A 121 7.85 -11.84 -7.22
CA GLY A 121 6.98 -11.70 -8.39
C GLY A 121 5.98 -12.84 -8.57
N SER A 122 6.02 -13.88 -7.74
CA SER A 122 5.01 -14.95 -7.78
C SER A 122 3.64 -14.43 -7.29
N THR A 123 2.56 -15.04 -7.79
CA THR A 123 1.20 -14.66 -7.40
C THR A 123 0.40 -15.85 -6.88
N LYS A 124 -0.48 -15.61 -5.91
CA LYS A 124 -1.39 -16.62 -5.37
C LYS A 124 -2.79 -16.04 -5.19
N GLU A 125 -3.79 -16.80 -5.60
CA GLU A 125 -5.20 -16.42 -5.46
C GLU A 125 -5.84 -17.14 -4.26
N TYR A 126 -6.58 -16.38 -3.46
CA TYR A 126 -7.36 -16.85 -2.32
C TYR A 126 -8.84 -16.56 -2.58
N ARG A 127 -9.66 -17.61 -2.69
CA ARG A 127 -11.12 -17.48 -2.77
C ARG A 127 -11.72 -17.66 -1.38
N LEU A 128 -12.24 -16.57 -0.83
CA LEU A 128 -12.94 -16.54 0.44
C LEU A 128 -14.44 -16.56 0.18
N PRO A 129 -15.17 -17.56 0.70
CA PRO A 129 -16.59 -17.66 0.41
C PRO A 129 -17.37 -16.67 1.29
N ALA A 130 -18.63 -16.39 0.93
CA ALA A 130 -19.43 -15.35 1.59
C ALA A 130 -19.66 -15.57 3.10
N GLN A 131 -19.41 -16.78 3.63
CA GLN A 131 -19.55 -17.06 5.07
C GLN A 131 -18.57 -16.27 5.95
N ILE A 132 -17.51 -15.68 5.39
CA ILE A 132 -16.61 -14.80 6.16
C ILE A 132 -17.37 -13.63 6.82
N TRP A 133 -18.47 -13.18 6.20
CA TRP A 133 -19.31 -12.07 6.65
C TRP A 133 -20.35 -12.45 7.71
N ARG A 134 -20.44 -13.74 8.10
CA ARG A 134 -21.52 -14.24 8.99
C ARG A 134 -21.54 -13.56 10.36
N ARG A 135 -20.37 -13.24 10.91
CA ARG A 135 -20.27 -12.60 12.25
C ARG A 135 -20.50 -11.10 12.19
N ASN A 136 -20.06 -10.46 11.11
CA ASN A 136 -20.22 -9.05 10.87
C ASN A 136 -20.30 -8.81 9.35
N PRO A 137 -21.47 -8.36 8.84
CA PRO A 137 -21.66 -8.14 7.41
C PRO A 137 -20.96 -6.88 6.89
N GLU A 138 -20.56 -5.95 7.77
CA GLU A 138 -19.94 -4.68 7.41
C GLU A 138 -18.41 -4.78 7.33
N ALA A 139 -17.78 -5.52 8.24
CA ALA A 139 -16.32 -5.59 8.32
C ALA A 139 -15.84 -6.98 8.72
N VAL A 140 -14.80 -7.47 8.04
CA VAL A 140 -14.19 -8.77 8.31
C VAL A 140 -12.68 -8.69 8.20
N SER A 141 -11.99 -9.41 9.10
CA SER A 141 -10.54 -9.58 9.05
C SER A 141 -10.19 -11.00 8.64
N LYS A 142 -9.31 -11.15 7.65
CA LYS A 142 -8.76 -12.45 7.24
C LYS A 142 -7.27 -12.53 7.52
N LEU A 143 -6.85 -13.57 8.23
CA LEU A 143 -5.43 -13.90 8.41
C LEU A 143 -4.93 -14.74 7.22
N LEU A 144 -3.84 -14.30 6.61
CA LEU A 144 -3.06 -15.01 5.60
C LEU A 144 -1.69 -15.34 6.18
N ILE A 145 -1.28 -16.60 6.08
CA ILE A 145 0.04 -17.06 6.55
C ILE A 145 0.84 -17.43 5.31
N THR A 146 2.00 -16.81 5.15
CA THR A 146 2.85 -16.98 3.96
C THR A 146 4.32 -17.03 4.37
N GLU A 147 5.11 -17.83 3.68
CA GLU A 147 6.57 -17.80 3.85
C GLU A 147 7.16 -16.55 3.19
N LYS A 148 6.60 -16.14 2.05
CA LYS A 148 7.05 -14.98 1.28
C LYS A 148 6.37 -13.70 1.73
N LYS A 149 7.08 -12.57 1.60
CA LYS A 149 6.56 -11.23 1.87
C LYS A 149 5.59 -10.79 0.78
N ILE A 150 4.45 -10.24 1.18
CA ILE A 150 3.43 -9.67 0.28
C ILE A 150 3.80 -8.22 -0.05
N ILE A 151 3.80 -7.87 -1.34
CA ILE A 151 3.99 -6.49 -1.82
C ILE A 151 2.66 -5.85 -2.22
N LYS A 152 1.77 -6.63 -2.83
CA LYS A 152 0.53 -6.11 -3.40
C LYS A 152 -0.61 -7.09 -3.20
N LEU A 153 -1.78 -6.54 -2.92
CA LEU A 153 -3.04 -7.26 -2.81
C LEU A 153 -4.06 -6.61 -3.75
N GLU A 154 -4.78 -7.43 -4.49
CA GLU A 154 -5.82 -7.04 -5.42
C GLU A 154 -7.09 -7.81 -5.11
N LEU A 155 -8.18 -7.10 -4.86
CA LEU A 155 -9.52 -7.64 -4.72
C LEU A 155 -10.17 -7.78 -6.09
N ASP A 156 -10.76 -8.93 -6.33
CA ASP A 156 -11.47 -9.29 -7.55
C ASP A 156 -10.68 -9.01 -8.84
N PRO A 157 -9.52 -9.68 -9.04
CA PRO A 157 -8.67 -9.48 -10.22
C PRO A 157 -9.38 -9.80 -11.55
N HIS A 158 -10.42 -10.64 -11.51
CA HIS A 158 -11.16 -11.10 -12.68
C HIS A 158 -12.49 -10.37 -12.88
N ARG A 159 -12.82 -9.40 -12.01
CA ARG A 159 -14.08 -8.63 -12.04
C ARG A 159 -15.34 -9.50 -11.97
N GLU A 160 -15.31 -10.53 -11.12
CA GLU A 160 -16.41 -11.47 -10.88
C GLU A 160 -17.57 -10.87 -10.07
N ILE A 161 -17.31 -9.94 -9.13
CA ILE A 161 -18.31 -9.49 -8.15
C ILE A 161 -19.04 -8.19 -8.52
N ALA A 162 -18.76 -7.66 -9.72
CA ALA A 162 -19.33 -6.41 -10.25
C ALA A 162 -19.27 -5.25 -9.24
N ASP A 163 -18.10 -5.08 -8.62
CA ASP A 163 -17.84 -4.04 -7.63
C ASP A 163 -17.94 -2.64 -8.23
N VAL A 164 -18.52 -1.70 -7.47
CA VAL A 164 -18.73 -0.31 -7.92
C VAL A 164 -17.44 0.51 -7.90
N ASP A 165 -16.56 0.37 -6.91
CA ASP A 165 -15.32 1.17 -6.80
C ASP A 165 -14.06 0.30 -6.86
N ILE A 166 -13.66 -0.01 -8.10
CA ILE A 166 -12.47 -0.80 -8.42
C ILE A 166 -11.17 -0.21 -7.85
N GLU A 167 -11.14 1.08 -7.52
CA GLU A 167 -9.91 1.72 -7.04
C GLU A 167 -9.60 1.36 -5.58
N ASN A 168 -10.62 1.01 -4.79
CA ASN A 168 -10.45 0.56 -3.41
C ASN A 168 -10.08 -0.94 -3.31
N ASN A 169 -10.05 -1.64 -4.46
CA ASN A 169 -9.63 -3.03 -4.59
C ASN A 169 -8.11 -3.22 -4.53
N TYR A 170 -7.33 -2.14 -4.50
CA TYR A 170 -5.87 -2.20 -4.57
C TYR A 170 -5.20 -1.79 -3.27
N TYR A 171 -4.29 -2.64 -2.79
CA TYR A 171 -3.40 -2.32 -1.68
C TYR A 171 -1.94 -2.60 -2.06
N PRO A 172 -1.03 -1.60 -2.03
CA PRO A 172 -1.30 -0.19 -1.75
C PRO A 172 -2.19 0.46 -2.82
N ARG A 173 -2.89 1.54 -2.44
CA ARG A 173 -3.77 2.29 -3.35
C ARG A 173 -2.95 2.87 -4.50
N ARG A 174 -3.52 2.83 -5.71
CA ARG A 174 -2.88 3.37 -6.92
C ARG A 174 -3.17 4.86 -7.09
N ILE A 175 -2.30 5.55 -7.81
CA ILE A 175 -2.53 6.95 -8.19
C ILE A 175 -3.54 6.96 -9.33
N ARG A 176 -4.62 7.72 -9.16
CA ARG A 176 -5.65 7.90 -10.20
C ARG A 176 -5.17 8.89 -11.26
N GLU A 177 -5.12 8.45 -12.52
CA GLU A 177 -4.82 9.32 -13.64
C GLU A 177 -6.08 10.04 -14.13
N ASN A 178 -6.21 11.32 -13.82
CA ASN A 178 -7.31 12.15 -14.29
C ASN A 178 -6.82 13.19 -15.30
N LYS A 179 -7.54 13.33 -16.42
CA LYS A 179 -7.25 14.35 -17.44
C LYS A 179 -8.21 15.52 -17.29
N PHE A 180 -7.69 16.69 -16.95
CA PHE A 180 -8.46 17.94 -16.99
C PHE A 180 -8.48 18.49 -18.43
N ARG A 181 -9.64 18.96 -18.89
CA ARG A 181 -9.78 19.66 -20.17
C ARG A 181 -10.00 21.15 -19.91
N LEU A 182 -9.14 22.00 -20.44
CA LEU A 182 -9.31 23.45 -20.38
C LEU A 182 -10.22 23.93 -21.52
N ASN A 183 -11.52 24.00 -21.26
CA ASN A 183 -12.49 24.52 -22.23
C ASN A 183 -13.27 25.71 -21.65
N LYS A 184 -13.44 26.78 -22.44
CA LYS A 184 -14.43 27.82 -22.15
C LYS A 184 -15.84 27.22 -22.34
N PRO A 185 -16.87 27.65 -21.58
CA PRO A 185 -18.22 27.15 -21.75
C PRO A 185 -18.76 27.55 -23.13
N THR A 186 -18.65 26.66 -24.09
CA THR A 186 -19.33 26.76 -25.40
C THR A 186 -20.65 26.02 -25.34
N ARG A 187 -21.71 26.62 -25.89
CA ARG A 187 -23.00 25.95 -26.06
C ARG A 187 -22.78 24.65 -26.85
N PRO A 188 -23.40 23.51 -26.45
CA PRO A 188 -23.28 22.27 -27.20
C PRO A 188 -23.71 22.52 -28.66
N GLY A 189 -22.79 22.26 -29.58
CA GLY A 189 -23.04 22.40 -31.02
C GLY A 189 -24.04 21.35 -31.51
N ASN A 190 -24.81 21.67 -32.55
CA ASN A 190 -25.70 20.70 -33.19
C ASN A 190 -24.88 19.85 -34.19
N PRO A 191 -24.74 18.52 -33.98
CA PRO A 191 -23.94 17.65 -34.83
C PRO A 191 -24.33 17.68 -36.31
N LEU A 192 -25.62 17.87 -36.62
CA LEU A 192 -26.12 17.96 -37.99
C LEU A 192 -25.62 19.22 -38.71
N ARG A 193 -25.54 20.35 -37.98
CA ARG A 193 -25.03 21.60 -38.52
C ARG A 193 -23.54 21.51 -38.81
N ASP A 194 -22.79 20.85 -37.92
CA ASP A 194 -21.35 20.70 -38.06
C ASP A 194 -21.00 19.74 -39.21
N LYS A 195 -21.75 18.64 -39.38
CA LYS A 195 -21.61 17.73 -40.52
C LYS A 195 -21.93 18.41 -41.86
N LYS A 196 -23.04 19.14 -41.96
CA LYS A 196 -23.38 19.90 -43.18
C LYS A 196 -22.30 20.91 -43.56
N LYS A 197 -21.75 21.64 -42.59
CA LYS A 197 -20.64 22.57 -42.82
C LYS A 197 -19.37 21.87 -43.29
N ALA A 198 -19.06 20.69 -42.75
CA ALA A 198 -17.92 19.90 -43.19
C ALA A 198 -18.11 19.42 -44.64
N ASP A 199 -19.30 18.91 -44.98
CA ASP A 199 -19.63 18.44 -46.33
C ASP A 199 -19.60 19.58 -47.37
N GLU A 200 -20.14 20.76 -47.04
CA GLU A 200 -20.06 21.95 -47.90
C GLU A 200 -18.61 22.43 -48.08
N LYS A 201 -17.79 22.39 -47.03
CA LYS A 201 -16.37 22.76 -47.11
C LYS A 201 -15.60 21.79 -48.00
N ALA A 202 -15.85 20.49 -47.87
CA ALA A 202 -15.23 19.46 -48.70
C ALA A 202 -15.61 19.62 -50.18
N LYS A 203 -16.88 19.92 -50.48
CA LYS A 203 -17.31 20.22 -51.86
C LYS A 203 -16.61 21.44 -52.44
N ARG A 204 -16.52 22.54 -51.68
CA ARG A 204 -15.83 23.77 -52.11
C ARG A 204 -14.33 23.55 -52.32
N GLU A 205 -13.67 22.74 -51.50
CA GLU A 205 -12.26 22.39 -51.68
C GLU A 205 -12.03 21.50 -52.91
N ALA A 206 -12.94 20.55 -53.19
CA ALA A 206 -12.89 19.74 -54.40
C ALA A 206 -13.11 20.55 -55.67
N GLU A 207 -14.04 21.51 -55.66
CA GLU A 207 -14.26 22.44 -56.78
C GLU A 207 -13.06 23.36 -57.02
N LYS A 208 -12.44 23.89 -55.96
CA LYS A 208 -11.21 24.68 -56.09
C LYS A 208 -10.05 23.89 -56.68
N LYS A 209 -9.84 22.63 -56.26
CA LYS A 209 -8.80 21.76 -56.84
C LYS A 209 -9.03 21.50 -58.32
N LYS A 210 -10.28 21.25 -58.74
CA LYS A 210 -10.62 21.09 -60.15
C LYS A 210 -10.38 22.36 -60.97
N GLN A 211 -10.62 23.54 -60.38
CA GLN A 211 -10.34 24.83 -61.04
C GLN A 211 -8.84 25.15 -61.11
N GLU A 212 -8.03 24.69 -60.15
CA GLU A 212 -6.57 24.85 -60.18
C GLU A 212 -5.89 23.87 -61.15
N GLU A 213 -6.38 22.63 -61.26
CA GLU A 213 -5.92 21.66 -62.26
C GLU A 213 -6.31 22.10 -63.68
N GLY A 214 -7.50 22.67 -63.87
CA GLY A 214 -7.94 23.24 -65.15
C GLY A 214 -7.22 24.52 -65.58
N LYS A 215 -6.47 25.18 -64.67
CA LYS A 215 -5.63 26.36 -64.98
C LYS A 215 -4.15 26.01 -65.21
N LYS A 216 -3.75 24.75 -65.01
CA LYS A 216 -2.39 24.24 -65.23
C LYS A 216 -2.22 23.50 -66.57
N ASN A 217 -3.29 23.39 -67.36
CA ASN A 217 -3.26 22.94 -68.76
C ASN A 217 -3.40 24.12 -69.72
#